data_AF-A0AAW4T4H7-F1
#
_entry.id   AF-A0AAW4T4H7-F1
#
_cell.length_a   1.000
_cell.length_b   1.000
_cell.length_c   1.000
_cell.angle_alpha   90.00
_cell.angle_beta   90.00
_cell.angle_gamma   90.00
#
_symmetry.space_group_name_H-M   'P 1'
#
loop_
_entity.id
_entity.type
_entity.pdbx_description
1 polymer ?
#
loop_
_entity_poly.entity_id
_entity_poly.type
_entity_poly.pdbx_seq_one_letter_code
_entity_poly.pdbx_strand_id
1 'polypeptide(L)'
;MLKGYVKVASDSEAYYKCGATDNFDVGQSGMIDLNDHIGDAEKKQSRKDGYIFPGDLVTAYAAISAHSDVYGSTWLTYDPHANRTAVFILSGALWDLNVAFEGFE
;
A
#
# COMPACT_ATOMS: atom_id res chain seq x y z
N MET A 1 -16.85 -2.58 7.10
CA MET A 1 -15.73 -1.64 7.18
C MET A 1 -14.50 -2.29 6.56
N LEU A 2 -13.79 -1.56 5.71
CA LEU A 2 -12.68 -2.02 4.88
C LEU A 2 -11.35 -1.58 5.49
N LYS A 3 -10.26 -2.30 5.22
CA LYS A 3 -8.91 -1.85 5.59
C LYS A 3 -8.02 -1.79 4.36
N GLY A 4 -7.31 -0.68 4.19
CA GLY A 4 -6.29 -0.50 3.16
C GLY A 4 -4.91 -0.81 3.74
N TYR A 5 -4.03 -1.39 2.92
CA TYR A 5 -2.65 -1.74 3.25
C TYR A 5 -1.77 -1.52 2.02
N VAL A 6 -0.49 -1.22 2.21
CA VAL A 6 0.47 -1.23 1.11
C VAL A 6 0.97 -2.66 0.89
N LYS A 7 1.07 -3.08 -0.35
CA LYS A 7 1.61 -4.37 -0.76
C LYS A 7 2.92 -4.14 -1.49
N VAL A 8 4.00 -4.69 -0.94
CA VAL A 8 5.35 -4.65 -1.49
C VAL A 8 5.57 -5.93 -2.31
N ALA A 9 5.91 -5.79 -3.58
CA ALA A 9 6.42 -6.85 -4.42
C ALA A 9 7.95 -6.79 -4.44
N SER A 10 8.58 -7.90 -4.06
CA SER A 10 9.98 -8.13 -4.42
C SER A 10 10.04 -8.80 -5.80
N ASP A 11 11.21 -8.82 -6.43
CA ASP A 11 11.46 -9.63 -7.64
C ASP A 11 11.23 -11.15 -7.42
N SER A 12 11.00 -11.58 -6.17
CA SER A 12 10.55 -12.93 -5.84
C SER A 12 9.02 -13.02 -5.80
N GLU A 13 8.46 -14.20 -6.11
CA GLU A 13 7.01 -14.48 -6.15
C GLU A 13 6.25 -14.16 -4.84
N ALA A 14 6.96 -13.85 -3.75
CA ALA A 14 6.37 -13.48 -2.47
C ALA A 14 6.09 -11.98 -2.38
N TYR A 15 4.81 -11.65 -2.17
CA TYR A 15 4.37 -10.31 -1.81
C TYR A 15 4.32 -10.14 -0.29
N TYR A 16 4.63 -8.94 0.19
CA TYR A 16 4.59 -8.58 1.61
C TYR A 16 3.61 -7.43 1.86
N LYS A 17 2.92 -7.46 2.99
CA LYS A 17 2.02 -6.38 3.40
C LYS A 17 2.77 -5.43 4.32
N CYS A 18 2.57 -4.14 4.13
CA CYS A 18 3.25 -3.06 4.83
C CYS A 18 2.24 -1.93 5.08
N GLY A 19 2.18 -1.41 6.30
CA GLY A 19 1.23 -0.36 6.66
C GLY A 19 -0.23 -0.77 6.60
N ALA A 20 -1.07 -0.08 7.36
CA ALA A 20 -2.51 -0.28 7.36
C ALA A 20 -3.21 1.03 7.69
N THR A 21 -4.31 1.32 7.00
CA THR A 21 -5.26 2.34 7.45
C THR A 21 -6.13 1.78 8.56
N ASP A 22 -6.79 2.69 9.26
CA ASP A 22 -8.00 2.34 9.99
C ASP A 22 -9.10 1.83 9.05
N ASN A 23 -10.14 1.28 9.67
CA ASN A 23 -11.35 0.88 9.00
C ASN A 23 -12.02 2.09 8.31
N PHE A 24 -12.27 2.02 7.01
CA PHE A 24 -13.01 3.04 6.26
C PHE A 24 -14.21 2.43 5.53
N ASP A 25 -15.17 3.29 5.17
CA ASP A 25 -16.38 2.90 4.45
C ASP A 25 -16.16 2.88 2.93
N VAL A 26 -16.99 2.09 2.23
CA VAL A 26 -16.97 2.05 0.76
C VAL A 26 -17.25 3.44 0.20
N GLY A 27 -16.45 3.88 -0.79
CA GLY A 27 -16.52 5.22 -1.38
C GLY A 27 -15.80 6.31 -0.59
N GLN A 28 -15.25 6.01 0.58
CA GLN A 28 -14.33 6.89 1.30
C GLN A 28 -12.87 6.56 0.97
N SER A 29 -11.98 7.52 1.18
CA SER A 29 -10.56 7.35 0.95
C SER A 29 -9.80 7.03 2.24
N GLY A 30 -8.95 6.00 2.19
CA GLY A 30 -7.90 5.78 3.18
C GLY A 30 -6.57 6.36 2.68
N MET A 31 -5.70 6.79 3.59
CA MET A 31 -4.36 7.31 3.25
C MET A 31 -3.30 6.64 4.11
N ILE A 32 -2.16 6.30 3.51
CA ILE A 32 -0.98 5.77 4.21
C ILE A 32 0.25 6.53 3.70
N ASP A 33 1.03 7.09 4.61
CA ASP A 33 2.36 7.60 4.27
C ASP A 33 3.33 6.42 4.11
N LEU A 34 3.97 6.32 2.94
CA LEU A 34 4.93 5.25 2.67
C LEU A 34 6.23 5.44 3.48
N ASN A 35 6.56 6.68 3.84
CA ASN A 35 7.78 7.00 4.56
C ASN A 35 7.73 6.61 6.04
N ASP A 36 6.54 6.45 6.62
CA ASP A 36 6.36 5.89 7.97
C ASP A 36 6.78 4.42 8.06
N HIS A 37 6.92 3.75 6.92
CA HIS A 37 7.29 2.34 6.83
C HIS A 37 8.64 2.11 6.15
N ILE A 38 9.46 3.16 6.02
CA ILE A 38 10.80 3.03 5.43
C ILE A 38 11.67 2.07 6.25
N GLY A 39 12.27 1.10 5.56
CA GLY A 39 13.21 0.15 6.13
C GLY A 39 14.63 0.69 6.15
N ASP A 40 15.33 0.37 7.23
CA ASP A 40 16.75 0.64 7.46
C ASP A 40 17.53 -0.69 7.35
N ALA A 41 18.33 -0.79 6.28
CA ALA A 41 19.14 -1.97 6.00
C ALA A 41 20.19 -2.25 7.09
N GLU A 42 20.68 -1.21 7.79
CA GLU A 42 21.67 -1.35 8.86
C GLU A 42 21.06 -1.97 10.11
N LYS A 43 19.74 -1.81 10.32
CA LYS A 43 19.00 -2.36 11.45
C LYS A 43 18.51 -3.79 11.22
N LYS A 44 18.93 -4.46 10.14
CA LYS A 44 18.47 -5.81 9.74
C LYS A 44 16.94 -5.92 9.60
N GLN A 45 16.27 -4.82 9.29
CA GLN A 45 14.85 -4.82 9.02
C GLN A 45 14.56 -5.55 7.71
N SER A 46 13.38 -6.15 7.59
CA SER A 46 13.01 -6.91 6.39
C SER A 46 11.63 -6.55 5.88
N ARG A 47 11.39 -6.81 4.60
CA ARG A 47 10.06 -6.63 3.97
C ARG A 47 8.98 -7.48 4.64
N LYS A 48 9.36 -8.63 5.22
CA LYS A 48 8.46 -9.52 5.97
C LYS A 48 7.93 -8.87 7.24
N ASP A 49 8.69 -7.94 7.82
CA ASP A 49 8.31 -7.20 9.01
C ASP A 49 7.49 -5.95 8.69
N GLY A 50 7.13 -5.75 7.42
CA GLY A 50 6.32 -4.62 6.97
C GLY A 50 7.12 -3.36 6.70
N TYR A 51 8.40 -3.48 6.30
CA TYR A 51 9.22 -2.35 5.86
C TYR A 51 9.35 -2.27 4.33
N ILE A 52 9.41 -1.04 3.82
CA ILE A 52 9.60 -0.73 2.39
C ILE A 52 11.03 -0.22 2.18
N PHE A 53 11.73 -0.72 1.18
CA PHE A 53 13.07 -0.27 0.83
C PHE A 53 13.08 0.50 -0.49
N PRO A 54 14.00 1.46 -0.67
CA PRO A 54 14.13 2.18 -1.94
C PRO A 54 14.25 1.21 -3.12
N GLY A 55 13.46 1.46 -4.18
CA GLY A 55 13.38 0.59 -5.36
C GLY A 55 12.31 -0.50 -5.29
N ASP A 56 11.65 -0.70 -4.14
CA ASP A 56 10.56 -1.67 -4.02
C ASP A 56 9.35 -1.29 -4.87
N LEU A 57 8.71 -2.28 -5.51
CA LEU A 57 7.44 -2.08 -6.20
C LEU A 57 6.31 -2.15 -5.19
N VAL A 58 5.57 -1.07 -5.03
CA VAL A 58 4.45 -0.95 -4.11
C VAL A 58 3.13 -0.76 -4.85
N THR A 59 2.10 -1.41 -4.35
CA THR A 59 0.70 -1.15 -4.70
C THR A 59 -0.12 -1.04 -3.44
N ALA A 60 -1.37 -0.67 -3.57
CA ALA A 60 -2.33 -0.66 -2.49
C ALA A 60 -3.23 -1.90 -2.56
N TYR A 61 -3.65 -2.36 -1.40
CA TYR A 61 -4.42 -3.58 -1.20
C TYR A 61 -5.51 -3.31 -0.17
N ALA A 62 -6.74 -3.71 -0.47
CA ALA A 62 -7.87 -3.60 0.42
C ALA A 62 -8.32 -4.99 0.87
N ALA A 63 -8.32 -5.21 2.19
CA ALA A 63 -8.94 -6.39 2.77
C ALA A 63 -10.45 -6.16 2.91
N ILE A 64 -11.24 -6.96 2.20
CA ILE A 64 -12.69 -6.82 2.16
C ILE A 64 -13.30 -7.99 2.91
N SER A 65 -13.86 -7.78 4.10
CA SER A 65 -14.40 -8.90 4.90
C SER A 65 -15.54 -9.68 4.20
N ALA A 66 -16.22 -9.07 3.23
CA ALA A 66 -17.34 -9.65 2.51
C ALA A 66 -16.95 -10.36 1.19
N HIS A 67 -15.70 -10.24 0.74
CA HIS A 67 -15.26 -10.79 -0.55
C HIS A 67 -13.78 -11.19 -0.53
N SER A 68 -13.25 -11.70 -1.65
CA SER A 68 -11.81 -11.81 -1.81
C SER A 68 -11.16 -10.44 -1.73
N ASP A 69 -9.95 -10.40 -1.19
CA ASP A 69 -9.19 -9.16 -1.11
C ASP A 69 -8.85 -8.62 -2.50
N VAL A 70 -8.83 -7.29 -2.62
CA VAL A 70 -8.62 -6.62 -3.90
C VAL A 70 -7.33 -5.82 -3.82
N TYR A 71 -6.54 -5.82 -4.90
CA TYR A 71 -5.34 -4.99 -5.03
C TYR A 71 -5.53 -4.01 -6.17
N GLY A 72 -4.89 -2.85 -6.06
CA GLY A 72 -4.92 -1.83 -7.10
C GLY A 72 -4.21 -2.28 -8.36
N SER A 73 -4.62 -1.74 -9.49
CA SER A 73 -3.96 -1.94 -10.79
C SER A 73 -2.67 -1.14 -10.93
N THR A 74 -2.51 -0.06 -10.15
CA THR A 74 -1.34 0.82 -10.17
C THR A 74 -0.21 0.26 -9.31
N TRP A 75 0.98 0.16 -9.89
CA TRP A 75 2.22 -0.15 -9.19
C TRP A 75 3.19 1.03 -9.30
N LEU A 76 3.94 1.25 -8.24
CA LEU A 76 4.86 2.37 -8.11
C LEU A 76 6.21 1.84 -7.61
N THR A 77 7.31 2.25 -8.22
CA THR A 77 8.62 2.08 -7.59
C THR A 77 8.77 3.10 -6.47
N TYR A 78 8.99 2.62 -5.25
CA TYR A 78 9.12 3.44 -4.06
C TYR A 78 10.46 4.21 -4.07
N ASP A 79 10.35 5.52 -3.87
CA ASP A 79 11.46 6.43 -3.68
C ASP A 79 11.18 7.26 -2.41
N PRO A 80 12.01 7.15 -1.35
CA PRO A 80 11.79 7.87 -0.11
C PRO A 80 11.90 9.39 -0.27
N HIS A 81 12.62 9.88 -1.29
CA HIS A 81 12.80 11.31 -1.52
C HIS A 81 11.61 11.97 -2.24
N ALA A 82 10.74 11.17 -2.86
CA ALA A 82 9.57 11.67 -3.57
C ALA A 82 8.35 11.90 -2.65
N ASN A 83 8.48 11.65 -1.34
CA ASN A 83 7.50 11.89 -0.28
C ASN A 83 6.06 11.53 -0.69
N ARG A 84 5.81 10.23 -0.90
CA ARG A 84 4.60 9.73 -1.53
C ARG A 84 3.62 9.15 -0.52
N THR A 85 2.40 9.67 -0.52
CA THR A 85 1.25 9.12 0.18
C THR A 85 0.46 8.21 -0.75
N ALA A 86 0.19 6.98 -0.33
CA ALA A 86 -0.74 6.11 -1.01
C ALA A 86 -2.18 6.49 -0.63
N VAL A 87 -3.00 6.82 -1.62
CA VAL A 87 -4.42 7.14 -1.47
C VAL A 87 -5.25 5.99 -2.05
N PHE A 88 -6.14 5.46 -1.23
CA PHE A 88 -6.93 4.27 -1.52
C PHE A 88 -8.39 4.68 -1.67
N ILE A 89 -9.02 4.41 -2.81
CA ILE A 89 -10.45 4.66 -3.02
C ILE A 89 -11.09 3.36 -3.48
N LEU A 90 -11.92 2.76 -2.63
CA LEU A 90 -12.70 1.59 -3.02
C LEU A 90 -14.05 2.04 -3.58
N SER A 91 -14.27 1.80 -4.87
CA SER A 91 -15.57 2.03 -5.49
C SER A 91 -16.54 0.92 -5.11
N GLY A 92 -17.75 1.29 -4.69
CA GLY A 92 -18.84 0.33 -4.44
C GLY A 92 -19.38 -0.32 -5.72
N ALA A 93 -19.11 0.28 -6.88
CA ALA A 93 -19.34 -0.37 -8.16
C ALA A 93 -18.21 -1.38 -8.41
N LEU A 94 -18.55 -2.67 -8.41
CA LEU A 94 -17.65 -3.80 -8.72
C LEU A 94 -16.54 -4.11 -7.69
N TRP A 95 -16.54 -3.47 -6.51
CA TRP A 95 -15.47 -3.63 -5.52
C TRP A 95 -14.08 -3.29 -6.09
N ASP A 96 -14.04 -2.32 -7.00
CA ASP A 96 -12.80 -1.91 -7.65
C ASP A 96 -11.97 -1.00 -6.75
N LEU A 97 -10.70 -1.38 -6.52
CA LEU A 97 -9.77 -0.61 -5.70
C LEU A 97 -8.94 0.31 -6.59
N ASN A 98 -9.28 1.58 -6.54
CA ASN A 98 -8.50 2.61 -7.20
C ASN A 98 -7.41 3.11 -6.26
N VAL A 99 -6.20 3.22 -6.82
CA VAL A 99 -5.00 3.59 -6.09
C VAL A 99 -4.33 4.73 -6.82
N ALA A 100 -4.15 5.82 -6.08
CA ALA A 100 -3.33 6.94 -6.49
C ALA A 100 -2.13 7.05 -5.54
N PHE A 101 -0.98 7.40 -6.09
CA PHE A 101 0.20 7.76 -5.32
C PHE A 101 0.38 9.26 -5.49
N GLU A 102 0.04 10.01 -4.45
CA GLU A 102 0.21 11.46 -4.44
C GLU A 102 1.55 11.81 -3.78
N GLY A 103 2.26 12.76 -4.35
CA GLY A 103 3.46 13.35 -3.75
C GLY A 103 3.40 14.86 -3.89
N PHE A 104 3.91 15.59 -2.90
CA PHE A 104 4.19 17.01 -3.05
C PHE A 104 5.47 17.12 -3.89
N GLU A 105 5.35 17.55 -5.15
CA GLU A 105 6.50 17.98 -5.98
C GLU A 105 7.24 19.18 -5.36
#